data_AF-A0A540WPJ0-F1
#
_entry.id   AF-A0A540WPJ0-F1
#
_cell.length_a   1.000
_cell.length_b   1.000
_cell.length_c   1.000
_cell.angle_alpha   90.00
_cell.angle_beta   90.00
_cell.angle_gamma   90.00
#
_symmetry.space_group_name_H-M   'P 1'
#
loop_
_entity.id
_entity.type
_entity.pdbx_description
1 polymer ?
#
loop_
_entity_poly.entity_id
_entity_poly.type
_entity_poly.pdbx_seq_one_letter_code
_entity_poly.pdbx_strand_id
1 'polypeptide(L)'
;MGRRAMHGRQAALVMMLAGLWACGGEDAVTREGFGGEVVQALCARAERCGEYAHASACEEDMRRWGRDAYLGLGTRYDESLRNGQLRFDEGAARRCLDSIRGGSCDTPALSDDSWRFGIEYDATCRVLVASASSESCQSNLECGEQGYCGHVSENACAGVCQARGTEGSVIPQRTPCEPGLVLVGLPWTCLRPLEEGASCVVQEAGGASSLPCAEGLWCDRNGYKTCKRVGSEGDICENQGYYPCGPSLVCSDNKCVRHAKEGSACTAPTRDGTTGLHVDVCQRELFCDANPDDLGLCRPRREERQECRLDSECAEGLLCKDARLEVGRLGVCVKAVAPGEACDYENLICPQGHACAVTESGLLCLPIAREGEPCGRLSSTCDTGSRCVGQRCISIEAALCQ
;
A
#
# COMPACT_ATOMS: atom_id res chain seq x y z
N MET A 1 1.67 -61.02 -36.73
CA MET A 1 1.22 -61.15 -35.32
C MET A 1 2.46 -61.00 -34.45
N GLY A 2 2.64 -60.09 -33.50
CA GLY A 2 1.82 -59.06 -32.86
C GLY A 2 2.73 -58.49 -31.75
N ARG A 3 3.07 -57.19 -31.78
CA ARG A 3 3.90 -56.53 -30.75
C ARG A 3 3.91 -55.00 -30.93
N ARG A 4 2.74 -54.36 -30.90
CA ARG A 4 2.59 -52.89 -30.83
C ARG A 4 1.30 -52.52 -30.10
N ALA A 5 1.21 -52.83 -28.82
CA ALA A 5 0.09 -52.39 -27.99
C ALA A 5 0.42 -52.47 -26.49
N MET A 6 1.59 -52.00 -26.04
CA MET A 6 1.90 -52.00 -24.60
C MET A 6 2.79 -50.86 -24.11
N HIS A 7 2.92 -49.75 -24.86
CA HIS A 7 3.66 -48.56 -24.39
C HIS A 7 2.80 -47.30 -24.24
N GLY A 8 1.53 -47.33 -24.65
CA GLY A 8 0.62 -46.17 -24.52
C GLY A 8 -0.05 -46.02 -23.14
N ARG A 9 -0.07 -47.07 -22.30
CA ARG A 9 -0.77 -47.03 -21.00
C ARG A 9 0.09 -46.60 -19.81
N GLN A 10 1.41 -46.70 -19.90
CA GLN A 10 2.30 -46.22 -18.82
C GLN A 10 2.52 -44.70 -18.85
N ALA A 11 2.53 -44.08 -20.04
CA ALA A 11 2.68 -42.62 -20.15
C ALA A 11 1.43 -41.86 -19.65
N ALA A 12 0.23 -42.40 -19.84
CA ALA A 12 -1.01 -41.79 -19.37
C ALA A 12 -1.17 -41.86 -17.83
N LEU A 13 -0.61 -42.88 -17.17
CA LEU A 13 -0.71 -43.03 -15.71
C LEU A 13 0.28 -42.12 -14.97
N VAL A 14 1.47 -41.86 -15.54
CA VAL A 14 2.47 -40.96 -14.95
C VAL A 14 2.03 -39.49 -15.06
N MET A 15 1.36 -39.09 -16.15
CA MET A 15 0.78 -37.74 -16.26
C MET A 15 -0.43 -37.52 -15.35
N MET A 16 -1.24 -38.55 -15.06
CA MET A 16 -2.31 -38.41 -14.05
C MET A 16 -1.78 -38.35 -12.62
N LEU A 17 -0.68 -39.03 -12.30
CA LEU A 17 -0.07 -38.97 -10.97
C LEU A 17 0.75 -37.69 -10.73
N ALA A 18 1.31 -37.06 -11.77
CA ALA A 18 1.90 -35.72 -11.65
C ALA A 18 0.85 -34.61 -11.51
N GLY A 19 -0.37 -34.81 -12.05
CA GLY A 19 -1.51 -33.91 -11.84
C GLY A 19 -2.15 -34.01 -10.44
N LEU A 20 -1.85 -35.07 -9.68
CA LEU A 20 -2.37 -35.29 -8.31
C LEU A 20 -1.40 -34.83 -7.20
N TRP A 21 -0.19 -34.37 -7.56
CA TRP A 21 0.74 -33.70 -6.63
C TRP A 21 0.70 -32.16 -6.74
N ALA A 22 -0.09 -31.61 -7.67
CA ALA A 22 -0.34 -30.16 -7.80
C ALA A 22 -1.57 -29.69 -7.01
N CYS A 23 -2.22 -30.56 -6.24
CA CYS A 23 -3.36 -30.21 -5.39
C CYS A 23 -3.24 -30.97 -4.05
N GLY A 24 -2.84 -30.28 -2.98
CA GLY A 24 -3.10 -30.77 -1.60
C GLY A 24 -1.89 -31.08 -0.71
N GLY A 25 -0.70 -30.59 -1.04
CA GLY A 25 0.25 -30.21 0.00
C GLY A 25 -0.08 -28.79 0.42
N GLU A 26 -1.12 -28.61 1.23
CA GLU A 26 -1.45 -27.29 1.78
C GLU A 26 -0.30 -26.87 2.70
N ASP A 27 0.65 -26.11 2.16
CA ASP A 27 1.47 -25.27 3.02
C ASP A 27 0.48 -24.36 3.77
N ALA A 28 0.26 -24.70 5.04
CA ALA A 28 -0.61 -23.91 5.89
C ALA A 28 -0.05 -22.50 5.92
N VAL A 29 -0.88 -21.51 5.56
CA VAL A 29 -0.50 -20.10 5.61
C VAL A 29 -0.19 -19.79 7.07
N THR A 30 1.08 -19.59 7.39
CA THR A 30 1.49 -19.30 8.76
C THR A 30 1.43 -17.80 9.01
N ARG A 31 1.19 -17.43 10.26
CA ARG A 31 1.17 -16.03 10.68
C ARG A 31 2.48 -15.31 10.33
N GLU A 32 3.61 -15.96 10.61
CA GLU A 32 4.95 -15.42 10.38
C GLU A 32 5.24 -15.23 8.88
N GLY A 33 4.72 -16.10 8.02
CA GLY A 33 4.89 -16.03 6.56
C GLY A 33 3.88 -15.15 5.83
N PHE A 34 2.77 -14.78 6.49
CA PHE A 34 1.62 -14.17 5.83
C PHE A 34 1.95 -12.87 5.08
N GLY A 35 2.78 -11.99 5.65
CA GLY A 35 3.19 -10.74 5.00
C GLY A 35 3.92 -10.96 3.67
N GLY A 36 4.80 -11.97 3.63
CA GLY A 36 5.50 -12.38 2.41
C GLY A 36 4.54 -12.94 1.36
N GLU A 37 3.57 -13.76 1.79
CA GLU A 37 2.54 -14.30 0.89
C GLU A 37 1.61 -13.22 0.33
N VAL A 38 1.27 -12.20 1.12
CA VAL A 38 0.51 -11.02 0.65
C VAL A 38 1.26 -10.30 -0.45
N VAL A 39 2.56 -10.03 -0.26
CA VAL A 39 3.40 -9.40 -1.29
C VAL A 39 3.45 -10.25 -2.57
N GLN A 40 3.65 -11.56 -2.45
CA GLN A 40 3.63 -12.47 -3.60
C GLN A 40 2.27 -12.45 -4.32
N ALA A 41 1.17 -12.45 -3.58
CA ALA A 41 -0.18 -12.38 -4.14
C ALA A 41 -0.43 -11.07 -4.90
N LEU A 42 -0.02 -9.93 -4.31
CA LEU A 42 -0.10 -8.62 -4.94
C LEU A 42 0.73 -8.57 -6.22
N CYS A 43 1.94 -9.10 -6.20
CA CYS A 43 2.86 -9.04 -7.32
C CYS A 43 2.50 -10.01 -8.45
N ALA A 44 1.99 -11.20 -8.13
CA ALA A 44 1.41 -12.10 -9.13
C ALA A 44 0.20 -11.46 -9.84
N ARG A 45 -0.63 -10.70 -9.10
CA ARG A 45 -1.71 -9.92 -9.70
C ARG A 45 -1.17 -8.76 -10.55
N ALA A 46 -0.20 -8.00 -10.04
CA ALA A 46 0.38 -6.86 -10.76
C ALA A 46 1.02 -7.27 -12.09
N GLU A 47 1.73 -8.41 -12.13
CA GLU A 47 2.25 -9.01 -13.38
C GLU A 47 1.12 -9.37 -14.34
N ARG A 48 0.09 -10.10 -13.87
CA ARG A 48 -1.07 -10.47 -14.70
C ARG A 48 -1.77 -9.24 -15.28
N CYS A 49 -1.91 -8.19 -14.48
CA CYS A 49 -2.54 -6.94 -14.87
C CYS A 49 -1.63 -6.04 -15.72
N GLY A 50 -0.37 -6.41 -15.91
CA GLY A 50 0.59 -5.71 -16.76
C GLY A 50 1.24 -4.49 -16.12
N GLU A 51 1.05 -4.25 -14.82
CA GLU A 51 1.70 -3.17 -14.07
C GLU A 51 3.20 -3.40 -13.95
N TYR A 52 3.61 -4.66 -13.83
CA TYR A 52 4.99 -5.11 -13.92
C TYR A 52 5.13 -6.16 -15.04
N ALA A 53 6.31 -6.27 -15.65
CA ALA A 53 6.62 -7.39 -16.55
C ALA A 53 6.82 -8.71 -15.81
N HIS A 54 7.31 -8.64 -14.57
CA HIS A 54 7.67 -9.80 -13.75
C HIS A 54 7.28 -9.58 -12.29
N ALA A 55 6.62 -10.57 -11.68
CA ALA A 55 6.28 -10.54 -10.27
C ALA A 55 7.51 -10.39 -9.38
N SER A 56 8.67 -10.95 -9.75
CA SER A 56 9.91 -10.82 -8.98
C SER A 56 10.35 -9.36 -8.82
N ALA A 57 10.24 -8.54 -9.88
CA ALA A 57 10.58 -7.12 -9.82
C ALA A 57 9.61 -6.35 -8.91
N CYS A 58 8.32 -6.72 -8.91
CA CYS A 58 7.36 -6.19 -7.96
C CYS A 58 7.68 -6.63 -6.52
N GLU A 59 8.03 -7.89 -6.28
CA GLU A 59 8.33 -8.40 -4.93
C GLU A 59 9.55 -7.70 -4.35
N GLU A 60 10.60 -7.53 -5.17
CA GLU A 60 11.81 -6.79 -4.82
C GLU A 60 11.48 -5.34 -4.46
N ASP A 61 10.69 -4.65 -5.30
CA ASP A 61 10.23 -3.28 -5.02
C ASP A 61 9.45 -3.26 -3.70
N MET A 62 8.39 -4.06 -3.55
CA MET A 62 7.58 -4.13 -2.33
C MET A 62 8.40 -4.41 -1.07
N ARG A 63 9.34 -5.36 -1.11
CA ARG A 63 10.23 -5.66 0.04
C ARG A 63 11.19 -4.51 0.35
N ARG A 64 11.68 -3.78 -0.66
CA ARG A 64 12.44 -2.54 -0.46
C ARG A 64 11.62 -1.50 0.31
N TRP A 65 10.32 -1.39 0.04
CA TRP A 65 9.41 -0.53 0.81
C TRP A 65 9.03 -1.12 2.17
N GLY A 66 9.59 -2.27 2.56
CA GLY A 66 9.22 -3.02 3.76
C GLY A 66 7.75 -3.45 3.75
N ARG A 67 7.15 -3.66 2.58
CA ARG A 67 5.69 -3.90 2.44
C ARG A 67 5.26 -5.27 2.90
N ASP A 68 6.15 -6.23 3.01
CA ASP A 68 5.86 -7.52 3.64
C ASP A 68 5.62 -7.35 5.15
N ALA A 69 6.46 -6.59 5.83
CA ALA A 69 6.25 -6.24 7.24
C ALA A 69 5.13 -5.22 7.42
N TYR A 70 5.05 -4.23 6.54
CA TYR A 70 4.04 -3.17 6.57
C TYR A 70 2.67 -3.76 6.18
N LEU A 71 2.44 -4.25 4.98
CA LEU A 71 1.11 -4.80 4.65
C LEU A 71 0.77 -6.03 5.47
N GLY A 72 1.74 -6.87 5.85
CA GLY A 72 1.51 -8.01 6.73
C GLY A 72 1.18 -7.64 8.18
N LEU A 73 1.09 -8.67 9.04
CA LEU A 73 0.77 -8.50 10.46
C LEU A 73 1.95 -7.99 11.31
N GLY A 74 3.18 -8.13 10.79
CA GLY A 74 4.41 -7.75 11.49
C GLY A 74 4.49 -8.33 12.91
N THR A 75 4.98 -7.53 13.85
CA THR A 75 5.01 -7.85 15.29
C THR A 75 3.90 -7.17 16.09
N ARG A 76 3.05 -6.39 15.41
CA ARG A 76 2.04 -5.51 16.01
C ARG A 76 1.09 -6.25 16.95
N TYR A 77 0.74 -7.48 16.63
CA TYR A 77 -0.27 -8.27 17.34
C TYR A 77 0.32 -9.40 18.19
N ASP A 78 1.65 -9.49 18.33
CA ASP A 78 2.31 -10.59 19.04
C ASP A 78 1.80 -10.77 20.48
N GLU A 79 1.56 -9.66 21.17
CA GLU A 79 1.06 -9.67 22.55
C GLU A 79 -0.39 -10.11 22.63
N SER A 80 -1.28 -9.51 21.84
CA SER A 80 -2.71 -9.85 21.79
C SER A 80 -2.93 -11.30 21.37
N LEU A 81 -2.11 -11.82 20.44
CA LEU A 81 -2.12 -13.23 20.04
C LEU A 81 -1.62 -14.14 21.16
N ARG A 82 -0.51 -13.78 21.83
CA ARG A 82 0.07 -14.57 22.94
C ARG A 82 -0.87 -14.64 24.14
N ASN A 83 -1.57 -13.54 24.43
CA ASN A 83 -2.55 -13.45 25.51
C ASN A 83 -3.91 -14.05 25.12
N GLY A 84 -4.06 -14.53 23.88
CA GLY A 84 -5.29 -15.12 23.39
C GLY A 84 -6.44 -14.12 23.24
N GLN A 85 -6.18 -12.82 23.12
CA GLN A 85 -7.17 -11.79 22.80
C GLN A 85 -7.49 -11.76 21.29
N LEU A 86 -6.51 -12.12 20.46
CA LEU A 86 -6.68 -12.33 19.03
C LEU A 86 -6.33 -13.77 18.68
N ARG A 87 -6.96 -14.29 17.62
CA ARG A 87 -6.60 -15.55 16.98
C ARG A 87 -6.37 -15.31 15.49
N PHE A 88 -5.28 -15.87 14.96
CA PHE A 88 -5.06 -15.91 13.51
C PHE A 88 -5.96 -16.97 12.87
N ASP A 89 -6.67 -16.60 11.81
CA ASP A 89 -7.54 -17.48 11.04
C ASP A 89 -6.90 -17.82 9.70
N GLU A 90 -6.24 -18.98 9.64
CA GLU A 90 -5.53 -19.47 8.45
C GLU A 90 -6.47 -19.61 7.24
N GLY A 91 -7.73 -19.98 7.46
CA GLY A 91 -8.74 -20.09 6.41
C GLY A 91 -9.11 -18.73 5.83
N ALA A 92 -9.25 -17.70 6.68
CA ALA A 92 -9.44 -16.33 6.22
C ALA A 92 -8.19 -15.81 5.50
N ALA A 93 -6.99 -16.14 5.97
CA ALA A 93 -5.73 -15.78 5.33
C ALA A 93 -5.64 -16.35 3.91
N ARG A 94 -6.00 -17.62 3.73
CA ARG A 94 -6.04 -18.25 2.40
C ARG A 94 -7.06 -17.56 1.48
N ARG A 95 -8.28 -17.31 1.96
CA ARG A 95 -9.31 -16.60 1.18
C ARG A 95 -8.89 -15.18 0.79
N CYS A 96 -8.20 -14.47 1.69
CA CYS A 96 -7.61 -13.17 1.39
C CYS A 96 -6.61 -13.26 0.24
N LEU A 97 -5.63 -14.17 0.34
CA LEU A 97 -4.61 -14.35 -0.70
C LEU A 97 -5.23 -14.77 -2.04
N ASP A 98 -6.23 -15.65 -2.02
CA ASP A 98 -6.96 -16.06 -3.23
C ASP A 98 -7.78 -14.90 -3.82
N SER A 99 -8.36 -14.04 -2.99
CA SER A 99 -9.06 -12.82 -3.42
C SER A 99 -8.10 -11.85 -4.11
N ILE A 100 -6.95 -11.57 -3.50
CA ILE A 100 -5.91 -10.71 -4.08
C ILE A 100 -5.41 -11.32 -5.40
N ARG A 101 -5.06 -12.60 -5.41
CA ARG A 101 -4.58 -13.27 -6.63
C ARG A 101 -5.66 -13.32 -7.70
N GLY A 102 -6.92 -13.56 -7.37
CA GLY A 102 -8.02 -13.74 -8.32
C GLY A 102 -8.72 -12.46 -8.75
N GLY A 103 -8.49 -11.34 -8.06
CA GLY A 103 -9.18 -10.07 -8.29
C GLY A 103 -9.02 -9.51 -9.71
N SER A 104 -10.05 -8.80 -10.19
CA SER A 104 -10.02 -8.10 -11.48
C SER A 104 -8.91 -7.04 -11.50
N CYS A 105 -8.41 -6.67 -12.67
CA CYS A 105 -7.45 -5.58 -12.85
C CYS A 105 -8.09 -4.18 -12.82
N ASP A 106 -9.43 -4.12 -12.89
CA ASP A 106 -10.17 -2.85 -12.90
C ASP A 106 -10.52 -2.34 -11.48
N THR A 107 -10.31 -3.17 -10.46
CA THR A 107 -10.56 -2.83 -9.05
C THR A 107 -9.25 -2.72 -8.29
N PRO A 108 -9.15 -1.93 -7.21
CA PRO A 108 -7.96 -1.92 -6.38
C PRO A 108 -7.62 -3.31 -5.84
N ALA A 109 -6.33 -3.61 -5.66
CA ALA A 109 -5.90 -4.88 -5.09
C ALA A 109 -6.30 -5.02 -3.61
N LEU A 110 -6.30 -3.89 -2.92
CA LEU A 110 -6.62 -3.70 -1.50
C LEU A 110 -7.30 -2.33 -1.35
N SER A 111 -8.08 -2.16 -0.29
CA SER A 111 -8.64 -0.85 0.08
C SER A 111 -7.56 0.17 0.47
N ASP A 112 -7.89 1.46 0.38
CA ASP A 112 -7.01 2.55 0.84
C ASP A 112 -6.64 2.41 2.33
N ASP A 113 -7.60 1.99 3.15
CA ASP A 113 -7.37 1.71 4.57
C ASP A 113 -6.35 0.58 4.76
N SER A 114 -6.36 -0.43 3.89
CA SER A 114 -5.40 -1.53 3.96
C SER A 114 -3.99 -1.08 3.60
N TRP A 115 -3.88 -0.27 2.54
CA TRP A 115 -2.61 0.36 2.16
C TRP A 115 -2.05 1.28 3.22
N ARG A 116 -2.91 1.90 4.04
CA ARG A 116 -2.52 2.85 5.08
C ARG A 116 -2.29 2.20 6.45
N PHE A 117 -3.12 1.26 6.85
CA PHE A 117 -3.15 0.75 8.22
C PHE A 117 -2.68 -0.70 8.34
N GLY A 118 -2.79 -1.51 7.29
CA GLY A 118 -2.42 -2.94 7.28
C GLY A 118 -3.49 -3.81 6.61
N ILE A 119 -3.09 -4.99 6.13
CA ILE A 119 -3.95 -5.91 5.36
C ILE A 119 -5.24 -6.29 6.09
N GLU A 120 -5.21 -6.33 7.42
CA GLU A 120 -6.32 -6.70 8.28
C GLU A 120 -7.47 -5.69 8.32
N TYR A 121 -7.25 -4.50 7.75
CA TYR A 121 -8.29 -3.49 7.53
C TYR A 121 -9.04 -3.69 6.21
N ASP A 122 -8.60 -4.61 5.34
CA ASP A 122 -9.38 -5.00 4.16
C ASP A 122 -10.56 -5.88 4.61
N ALA A 123 -11.74 -5.62 4.06
CA ALA A 123 -12.92 -6.43 4.38
C ALA A 123 -12.72 -7.91 4.00
N THR A 124 -11.98 -8.18 2.92
CA THR A 124 -11.69 -9.55 2.45
C THR A 124 -10.53 -10.20 3.18
N CYS A 125 -9.73 -9.42 3.92
CA CYS A 125 -8.52 -9.88 4.61
C CYS A 125 -8.54 -9.71 6.13
N ARG A 126 -9.72 -9.79 6.74
CA ARG A 126 -9.86 -9.91 8.20
C ARG A 126 -9.35 -11.26 8.72
N VAL A 127 -8.03 -11.40 8.80
CA VAL A 127 -7.34 -12.63 9.20
C VAL A 127 -7.17 -12.77 10.72
N LEU A 128 -7.48 -11.72 11.47
CA LEU A 128 -7.45 -11.70 12.92
C LEU A 128 -8.87 -11.67 13.47
N VAL A 129 -9.16 -12.60 14.38
CA VAL A 129 -10.46 -12.73 15.02
C VAL A 129 -10.31 -12.43 16.51
N ALA A 130 -11.12 -11.50 17.02
CA ALA A 130 -11.20 -11.23 18.45
C ALA A 130 -11.76 -12.42 19.22
N SER A 131 -11.07 -12.78 20.29
CA SER A 131 -11.59 -13.66 21.33
C SER A 131 -12.60 -12.85 22.16
N ALA A 132 -13.85 -13.31 22.23
CA ALA A 132 -14.96 -12.79 23.05
C ALA A 132 -14.69 -11.46 23.80
N SER A 133 -15.35 -10.38 23.36
CA SER A 133 -15.23 -8.98 23.83
C SER A 133 -14.42 -8.79 25.13
N SER A 134 -13.11 -8.58 25.00
CA SER A 134 -12.33 -8.08 26.13
C SER A 134 -12.78 -6.64 26.42
N GLU A 135 -13.08 -6.33 27.69
CA GLU A 135 -13.45 -4.96 28.08
C GLU A 135 -12.27 -4.01 27.83
N SER A 136 -11.04 -4.50 28.00
CA SER A 136 -9.81 -3.79 27.65
C SER A 136 -9.33 -4.15 26.25
N CYS A 137 -8.65 -3.22 25.61
CA CYS A 137 -8.05 -3.41 24.30
C CYS A 137 -6.71 -2.67 24.18
N GLN A 138 -5.83 -3.17 23.32
CA GLN A 138 -4.64 -2.47 22.85
C GLN A 138 -4.78 -2.01 21.40
N SER A 139 -5.69 -2.63 20.64
CA SER A 139 -5.92 -2.33 19.23
C SER A 139 -7.40 -2.41 18.87
N ASN A 140 -7.79 -1.73 17.78
CA ASN A 140 -9.17 -1.74 17.29
C ASN A 140 -9.71 -3.14 16.97
N LEU A 141 -8.82 -4.08 16.62
CA LEU A 141 -9.21 -5.44 16.22
C LEU A 141 -9.66 -6.31 17.40
N GLU A 142 -9.16 -6.04 18.61
CA GLU A 142 -9.56 -6.75 19.83
C GLU A 142 -11.03 -6.46 20.20
N CYS A 143 -11.57 -5.35 19.72
CA CYS A 143 -12.96 -4.95 19.94
C CYS A 143 -13.94 -5.55 18.93
N GLY A 144 -13.45 -6.39 18.01
CA GLY A 144 -14.25 -7.00 16.95
C GLY A 144 -14.78 -5.99 15.92
N GLU A 145 -15.71 -6.44 15.08
CA GLU A 145 -16.16 -5.67 13.91
C GLU A 145 -16.96 -4.41 14.27
N GLN A 146 -17.70 -4.45 15.37
CA GLN A 146 -18.62 -3.39 15.79
C GLN A 146 -17.96 -2.39 16.76
N GLY A 147 -16.76 -2.72 17.23
CA GLY A 147 -16.05 -1.95 18.24
C GLY A 147 -14.76 -1.32 17.73
N TYR A 148 -14.27 -0.36 18.49
CA TYR A 148 -12.93 0.19 18.35
C TYR A 148 -12.31 0.37 19.72
N CYS A 149 -10.99 0.51 19.76
CA CYS A 149 -10.29 0.70 21.00
C CYS A 149 -10.28 2.17 21.41
N GLY A 150 -11.13 2.55 22.35
CA GLY A 150 -11.17 3.89 22.91
C GLY A 150 -10.14 4.04 24.02
N HIS A 151 -9.03 4.71 23.73
CA HIS A 151 -8.03 5.03 24.76
C HIS A 151 -8.55 6.15 25.67
N VAL A 152 -8.56 5.91 26.99
CA VAL A 152 -8.89 6.92 28.01
C VAL A 152 -7.61 7.57 28.53
N SER A 153 -7.64 8.87 28.83
CA SER A 153 -6.48 9.68 29.22
C SER A 153 -5.78 9.27 30.51
N GLU A 154 -6.32 8.31 31.26
CA GLU A 154 -5.84 7.95 32.60
C GLU A 154 -4.82 6.80 32.61
N ASN A 155 -4.79 5.94 31.58
CA ASN A 155 -3.88 4.79 31.50
C ASN A 155 -3.32 4.62 30.08
N ALA A 156 -2.13 5.17 29.84
CA ALA A 156 -1.43 4.98 28.57
C ALA A 156 -1.29 3.48 28.23
N CYS A 157 -1.74 3.11 27.03
CA CYS A 157 -1.69 1.78 26.41
C CYS A 157 -2.84 0.77 26.69
N ALA A 158 -3.80 1.06 27.56
CA ALA A 158 -5.00 0.22 27.73
C ALA A 158 -6.26 1.03 27.41
N GLY A 159 -6.91 0.72 26.29
CA GLY A 159 -8.21 1.27 25.92
C GLY A 159 -9.35 0.40 26.43
N VAL A 160 -10.56 0.91 26.25
CA VAL A 160 -11.81 0.18 26.45
C VAL A 160 -12.51 0.05 25.12
N CYS A 161 -13.06 -1.12 24.83
CA CYS A 161 -13.83 -1.30 23.61
C CYS A 161 -15.10 -0.44 23.61
N GLN A 162 -15.21 0.44 22.62
CA GLN A 162 -16.33 1.36 22.44
C GLN A 162 -17.03 1.07 21.11
N ALA A 163 -18.33 1.40 21.03
CA ALA A 163 -19.09 1.23 19.80
C ALA A 163 -18.67 2.25 18.73
N ARG A 164 -18.60 1.81 17.47
CA ARG A 164 -18.28 2.67 16.31
C ARG A 164 -19.36 3.73 16.06
N GLY A 165 -18.98 4.79 15.35
CA GLY A 165 -19.90 5.85 14.96
C GLY A 165 -20.89 5.37 13.88
N THR A 166 -22.19 5.49 14.14
CA THR A 166 -23.25 5.20 13.17
C THR A 166 -23.39 6.33 12.15
N GLU A 167 -24.14 6.09 11.07
CA GLU A 167 -24.44 7.12 10.07
C GLU A 167 -25.05 8.39 10.73
N GLY A 168 -24.50 9.55 10.38
CA GLY A 168 -24.89 10.86 10.89
C GLY A 168 -24.34 11.21 12.28
N SER A 169 -23.64 10.29 12.95
CA SER A 169 -23.00 10.60 14.23
C SER A 169 -21.85 11.58 14.04
N VAL A 170 -21.87 12.66 14.83
CA VAL A 170 -20.70 13.51 15.02
C VAL A 170 -19.83 12.81 16.04
N ILE A 171 -18.64 12.45 15.61
CA ILE A 171 -17.69 11.76 16.45
C ILE A 171 -16.53 12.69 16.79
N PRO A 172 -15.95 12.57 17.99
CA PRO A 172 -14.65 13.17 18.21
C PRO A 172 -13.74 12.67 17.09
N GLN A 173 -12.83 13.53 16.62
CA GLN A 173 -11.79 13.08 15.70
C GLN A 173 -11.32 11.75 16.28
N ARG A 174 -11.31 10.65 15.49
CA ARG A 174 -10.66 9.36 15.79
C ARG A 174 -11.52 8.17 16.21
N THR A 175 -12.83 8.30 16.40
CA THR A 175 -13.70 7.11 16.41
C THR A 175 -13.81 6.59 14.98
N PRO A 176 -13.51 5.33 14.66
CA PRO A 176 -13.79 4.83 13.33
C PRO A 176 -15.32 4.64 13.19
N CYS A 177 -15.82 4.95 12.00
CA CYS A 177 -17.22 4.71 11.67
C CYS A 177 -17.51 3.21 11.58
N GLU A 178 -18.79 2.85 11.61
CA GLU A 178 -19.21 1.48 11.29
C GLU A 178 -18.71 1.07 9.88
N PRO A 179 -18.43 -0.22 9.64
CA PRO A 179 -17.98 -0.69 8.33
C PRO A 179 -18.87 -0.20 7.19
N GLY A 180 -18.26 0.33 6.13
CA GLY A 180 -18.96 0.90 4.97
C GLY A 180 -19.33 2.38 5.11
N LEU A 181 -19.03 3.01 6.25
CA LEU A 181 -19.11 4.46 6.44
C LEU A 181 -17.71 5.07 6.42
N VAL A 182 -17.65 6.35 6.12
CA VAL A 182 -16.44 7.16 5.98
C VAL A 182 -16.52 8.43 6.80
N LEU A 183 -15.35 8.85 7.30
CA LEU A 183 -15.22 10.02 8.15
C LEU A 183 -15.13 11.30 7.31
N VAL A 184 -16.01 12.27 7.55
CA VAL A 184 -16.13 13.48 6.72
C VAL A 184 -16.14 14.77 7.55
N GLY A 185 -15.38 15.78 7.10
CA GLY A 185 -15.49 17.18 7.51
C GLY A 185 -14.98 17.52 8.93
N LEU A 186 -15.20 18.76 9.34
CA LEU A 186 -14.98 19.23 10.72
C LEU A 186 -16.24 19.97 11.22
N PRO A 187 -16.92 19.49 12.27
CA PRO A 187 -16.60 18.31 13.08
C PRO A 187 -16.79 17.01 12.28
N TRP A 188 -16.00 15.99 12.60
CA TRP A 188 -16.01 14.75 11.85
C TRP A 188 -17.33 14.01 12.03
N THR A 189 -17.94 13.65 10.91
CA THR A 189 -19.23 12.96 10.87
C THR A 189 -19.10 11.67 10.06
N CYS A 190 -19.71 10.59 10.55
CA CYS A 190 -19.78 9.34 9.82
C CYS A 190 -20.87 9.40 8.75
N LEU A 191 -20.50 9.28 7.48
CA LEU A 191 -21.43 9.32 6.35
C LEU A 191 -21.21 8.12 5.43
N ARG A 192 -22.19 7.80 4.59
CA ARG A 192 -21.97 6.86 3.50
C ARG A 192 -21.05 7.48 2.45
N PRO A 193 -20.18 6.68 1.81
CA PRO A 193 -19.48 7.10 0.60
C PRO A 193 -20.45 7.62 -0.45
N LEU A 194 -20.01 8.60 -1.22
CA LEU A 194 -20.84 9.23 -2.24
C LEU A 194 -21.00 8.34 -3.48
N GLU A 195 -22.24 8.19 -3.93
CA GLU A 195 -22.59 7.49 -5.17
C GLU A 195 -22.15 8.26 -6.43
N GLU A 196 -22.13 7.57 -7.57
CA GLU A 196 -21.78 8.18 -8.86
C GLU A 196 -22.68 9.38 -9.19
N GLY A 197 -22.05 10.47 -9.67
CA GLY A 197 -22.70 11.73 -10.00
C GLY A 197 -22.92 12.67 -8.81
N ALA A 198 -22.76 12.22 -7.57
CA ALA A 198 -22.88 13.08 -6.39
C ALA A 198 -21.71 14.08 -6.30
N SER A 199 -21.98 15.29 -5.81
CA SER A 199 -20.94 16.31 -5.59
C SER A 199 -19.96 15.85 -4.50
N CYS A 200 -18.71 15.67 -4.89
CA CYS A 200 -17.64 15.18 -4.02
C CYS A 200 -16.72 16.28 -3.50
N VAL A 201 -17.04 17.55 -3.77
CA VAL A 201 -16.28 18.69 -3.22
C VAL A 201 -17.19 19.54 -2.35
N VAL A 202 -16.74 19.80 -1.14
CA VAL A 202 -17.40 20.75 -0.22
C VAL A 202 -16.50 21.98 -0.08
N GLN A 203 -17.10 23.16 -0.15
CA GLN A 203 -16.40 24.41 0.15
C GLN A 203 -16.46 24.70 1.65
N GLU A 204 -15.30 24.78 2.27
CA GLU A 204 -15.12 25.17 3.67
C GLU A 204 -14.38 26.52 3.75
N ALA A 205 -14.50 27.21 4.88
CA ALA A 205 -13.90 28.53 5.08
C ALA A 205 -12.35 28.57 4.92
N GLY A 206 -11.69 27.41 4.91
CA GLY A 206 -10.24 27.24 4.67
C GLY A 206 -9.86 26.59 3.33
N GLY A 207 -10.82 26.30 2.45
CA GLY A 207 -10.57 25.67 1.15
C GLY A 207 -11.61 24.64 0.75
N ALA A 208 -11.38 23.98 -0.39
CA ALA A 208 -12.23 22.90 -0.87
C ALA A 208 -11.74 21.54 -0.36
N SER A 209 -12.55 20.84 0.43
CA SER A 209 -12.30 19.46 0.86
C SER A 209 -12.95 18.47 -0.12
N SER A 210 -12.28 17.33 -0.36
CA SER A 210 -12.85 16.23 -1.14
C SER A 210 -13.56 15.27 -0.20
N LEU A 211 -14.78 14.92 -0.54
CA LEU A 211 -15.54 13.85 0.09
C LEU A 211 -15.19 12.52 -0.56
N PRO A 212 -15.10 11.44 0.22
CA PRO A 212 -14.86 10.09 -0.28
C PRO A 212 -16.04 9.59 -1.12
N CYS A 213 -15.73 9.10 -2.32
CA CYS A 213 -16.67 8.40 -3.18
C CYS A 213 -16.75 6.92 -2.82
N ALA A 214 -17.82 6.25 -3.26
CA ALA A 214 -17.95 4.80 -3.12
C ALA A 214 -16.81 4.05 -3.85
N GLU A 215 -16.58 2.80 -3.47
CA GLU A 215 -15.53 1.96 -4.06
C GLU A 215 -15.65 1.90 -5.59
N GLY A 216 -14.51 2.02 -6.29
CA GLY A 216 -14.47 2.05 -7.76
C GLY A 216 -14.89 3.40 -8.37
N LEU A 217 -15.17 4.40 -7.53
CA LEU A 217 -15.38 5.78 -7.95
C LEU A 217 -14.23 6.67 -7.45
N TRP A 218 -13.98 7.75 -8.18
CA TRP A 218 -13.02 8.79 -7.82
C TRP A 218 -13.69 10.15 -7.83
N CYS A 219 -13.16 11.09 -7.04
CA CYS A 219 -13.66 12.45 -7.03
C CYS A 219 -13.01 13.30 -8.13
N ASP A 220 -13.79 13.72 -9.13
CA ASP A 220 -13.35 14.62 -10.20
C ASP A 220 -13.16 16.07 -9.71
N ARG A 221 -12.18 16.27 -8.83
CA ARG A 221 -11.95 17.53 -8.13
C ARG A 221 -11.65 18.69 -9.08
N ASN A 222 -11.03 18.38 -10.23
CA ASN A 222 -10.60 19.37 -11.22
C ASN A 222 -11.65 19.60 -12.32
N GLY A 223 -12.53 18.64 -12.59
CA GLY A 223 -13.62 18.77 -13.53
C GLY A 223 -14.94 19.14 -12.87
N TYR A 224 -15.93 18.25 -12.93
CA TYR A 224 -17.31 18.54 -12.49
C TYR A 224 -17.49 18.49 -10.98
N LYS A 225 -16.46 18.14 -10.21
CA LYS A 225 -16.49 18.02 -8.75
C LYS A 225 -17.49 16.99 -8.27
N THR A 226 -17.66 15.92 -9.05
CA THR A 226 -18.56 14.81 -8.75
C THR A 226 -17.81 13.48 -8.68
N CYS A 227 -18.40 12.52 -7.99
CA CYS A 227 -17.93 11.14 -8.02
C CYS A 227 -18.16 10.55 -9.41
N LYS A 228 -17.12 9.99 -10.00
CA LYS A 228 -17.15 9.34 -11.31
C LYS A 228 -16.56 7.95 -11.22
N ARG A 229 -16.98 7.05 -12.09
CA ARG A 229 -16.30 5.76 -12.24
C ARG A 229 -14.83 5.97 -12.63
N VAL A 230 -13.95 5.13 -12.11
CA VAL A 230 -12.58 5.00 -12.64
C VAL A 230 -12.64 4.56 -14.10
N GLY A 231 -11.79 5.16 -14.95
CA GLY A 231 -11.77 4.90 -16.38
C GLY A 231 -11.25 3.51 -16.72
N SER A 232 -11.91 2.86 -17.68
CA SER A 232 -11.48 1.59 -18.29
C SER A 232 -10.52 1.83 -19.46
N GLU A 233 -9.89 0.78 -19.98
CA GLU A 233 -8.98 0.90 -21.13
C GLU A 233 -9.70 1.57 -22.33
N GLY A 234 -9.12 2.67 -22.82
CA GLY A 234 -9.64 3.50 -23.91
C GLY A 234 -10.50 4.69 -23.49
N ASP A 235 -10.95 4.75 -22.23
CA ASP A 235 -11.73 5.87 -21.71
C ASP A 235 -10.89 7.15 -21.69
N ILE A 236 -11.56 8.29 -21.83
CA ILE A 236 -10.91 9.60 -21.82
C ILE A 236 -10.51 9.93 -20.38
N CYS A 237 -9.26 10.38 -20.21
CA CYS A 237 -8.75 10.89 -18.95
C CYS A 237 -8.19 12.30 -19.16
N GLU A 238 -8.33 13.17 -18.16
CA GLU A 238 -7.85 14.55 -18.18
C GLU A 238 -6.76 14.70 -17.10
N ASN A 239 -5.54 15.11 -17.47
CA ASN A 239 -4.36 15.33 -16.62
C ASN A 239 -3.63 14.11 -16.02
N GLN A 240 -2.33 14.31 -15.73
CA GLN A 240 -1.38 13.35 -15.14
C GLN A 240 -1.50 13.23 -13.59
N GLY A 241 -2.63 13.60 -12.98
CA GLY A 241 -2.78 13.65 -11.52
C GLY A 241 -4.02 12.89 -11.00
N TYR A 242 -3.84 12.17 -9.89
CA TYR A 242 -4.83 11.41 -9.09
C TYR A 242 -5.98 10.73 -9.87
N TYR A 243 -5.72 9.48 -10.30
CA TYR A 243 -6.65 8.39 -10.63
C TYR A 243 -7.91 8.72 -11.47
N PRO A 244 -7.79 9.21 -12.71
CA PRO A 244 -8.88 9.13 -13.68
C PRO A 244 -9.05 7.70 -14.25
N CYS A 245 -8.03 6.86 -14.17
CA CYS A 245 -8.00 5.51 -14.72
C CYS A 245 -8.03 4.45 -13.63
N GLY A 246 -8.49 3.24 -13.99
CA GLY A 246 -8.42 2.07 -13.13
C GLY A 246 -6.99 1.79 -12.65
N PRO A 247 -6.82 1.03 -11.54
CA PRO A 247 -5.56 0.92 -10.82
C PRO A 247 -4.41 0.28 -11.61
N SER A 248 -4.72 -0.54 -12.61
CA SER A 248 -3.73 -1.16 -13.51
C SER A 248 -3.55 -0.40 -14.83
N LEU A 249 -4.07 0.83 -14.92
CA LEU A 249 -4.04 1.68 -16.12
C LEU A 249 -3.41 3.03 -15.79
N VAL A 250 -2.84 3.65 -16.81
CA VAL A 250 -2.23 4.97 -16.76
C VAL A 250 -2.92 5.91 -17.73
N CYS A 251 -3.01 7.19 -17.36
CA CYS A 251 -3.49 8.20 -18.29
C CYS A 251 -2.36 8.63 -19.24
N SER A 252 -2.46 8.24 -20.51
CA SER A 252 -1.50 8.62 -21.56
C SER A 252 -2.25 9.11 -22.80
N ASP A 253 -1.82 10.24 -23.35
CA ASP A 253 -2.48 10.90 -24.50
C ASP A 253 -4.01 11.08 -24.32
N ASN A 254 -4.41 11.50 -23.11
CA ASN A 254 -5.79 11.67 -22.67
C ASN A 254 -6.65 10.39 -22.74
N LYS A 255 -6.02 9.22 -22.71
CA LYS A 255 -6.72 7.93 -22.62
C LYS A 255 -6.14 7.05 -21.52
N CYS A 256 -7.02 6.28 -20.90
CA CYS A 256 -6.60 5.21 -20.02
C CYS A 256 -6.03 4.07 -20.86
N VAL A 257 -4.75 3.77 -20.68
CA VAL A 257 -4.04 2.71 -21.39
C VAL A 257 -3.29 1.84 -20.41
N ARG A 258 -2.89 0.65 -20.85
CA ARG A 258 -2.01 -0.21 -20.05
C ARG A 258 -0.61 0.39 -19.95
N HIS A 259 0.10 0.03 -18.89
CA HIS A 259 1.51 0.33 -18.75
C HIS A 259 2.31 -0.14 -19.98
N ALA A 260 3.15 0.75 -20.50
CA ALA A 260 3.94 0.53 -21.69
C ALA A 260 5.13 -0.38 -21.40
N LYS A 261 5.32 -1.42 -22.23
CA LYS A 261 6.39 -2.42 -22.09
C LYS A 261 7.74 -1.84 -22.51
N GLU A 262 8.82 -2.54 -22.18
CA GLU A 262 10.17 -2.17 -22.62
C GLU A 262 10.24 -1.93 -24.14
N GLY A 263 10.89 -0.84 -24.54
CA GLY A 263 11.02 -0.40 -25.93
C GLY A 263 9.77 0.27 -26.51
N SER A 264 8.67 0.37 -25.77
CA SER A 264 7.49 1.13 -26.20
C SER A 264 7.73 2.63 -26.09
N ALA A 265 7.11 3.41 -26.96
CA ALA A 265 7.16 4.86 -26.89
C ALA A 265 6.52 5.39 -25.59
N CYS A 266 7.10 6.44 -25.03
CA CYS A 266 6.61 7.08 -23.82
C CYS A 266 6.90 8.59 -23.85
N THR A 267 6.19 9.33 -23.01
CA THR A 267 6.42 10.76 -22.75
C THR A 267 6.78 10.92 -21.28
N ALA A 268 7.73 11.82 -20.98
CA ALA A 268 8.07 12.13 -19.60
C ALA A 268 6.99 13.05 -19.00
N PRO A 269 6.70 12.93 -17.70
CA PRO A 269 5.81 13.87 -17.05
C PRO A 269 6.35 15.29 -17.14
N THR A 270 5.46 16.26 -17.31
CA THR A 270 5.83 17.68 -17.34
C THR A 270 6.41 18.08 -15.96
N ARG A 271 7.46 18.92 -15.97
CA ARG A 271 8.32 19.32 -14.84
C ARG A 271 7.63 19.98 -13.62
N ASP A 272 6.30 19.98 -13.52
CA ASP A 272 5.60 20.56 -12.37
C ASP A 272 5.87 19.70 -11.12
N GLY A 273 6.97 20.00 -10.43
CA GLY A 273 7.42 19.40 -9.17
C GLY A 273 6.48 19.64 -7.98
N THR A 274 5.22 20.00 -8.23
CA THR A 274 4.18 20.19 -7.22
C THR A 274 3.31 18.96 -7.01
N THR A 275 3.28 18.02 -7.95
CA THR A 275 2.54 16.76 -7.81
C THR A 275 3.53 15.63 -7.58
N GLY A 276 3.77 15.29 -6.30
CA GLY A 276 4.66 14.20 -5.85
C GLY A 276 4.19 12.77 -6.22
N LEU A 277 3.37 12.63 -7.26
CA LEU A 277 2.88 11.37 -7.80
C LEU A 277 3.01 11.44 -9.32
N HIS A 278 4.19 11.08 -9.82
CA HIS A 278 4.37 10.87 -11.25
C HIS A 278 3.69 9.56 -11.64
N VAL A 279 2.75 9.63 -12.58
CA VAL A 279 2.14 8.44 -13.17
C VAL A 279 3.13 7.87 -14.18
N ASP A 280 3.85 6.81 -13.80
CA ASP A 280 4.79 6.13 -14.68
C ASP A 280 4.03 5.47 -15.84
N VAL A 281 4.17 6.01 -17.05
CA VAL A 281 3.53 5.47 -18.26
C VAL A 281 4.04 4.06 -18.59
N CYS A 282 5.30 3.79 -18.26
CA CYS A 282 5.93 2.49 -18.44
C CYS A 282 5.52 1.50 -17.34
N GLN A 283 5.76 0.21 -17.56
CA GLN A 283 5.70 -0.78 -16.46
C GLN A 283 6.61 -0.33 -15.32
N ARG A 284 6.24 -0.63 -14.08
CA ARG A 284 6.82 0.01 -12.89
C ARG A 284 8.31 -0.27 -12.72
N GLU A 285 8.83 -1.39 -13.21
CA GLU A 285 10.27 -1.71 -13.22
C GLU A 285 11.08 -1.02 -14.34
N LEU A 286 10.40 -0.26 -15.19
CA LEU A 286 10.98 0.52 -16.28
C LEU A 286 10.86 2.02 -15.96
N PHE A 287 11.58 2.83 -16.74
CA PHE A 287 11.43 4.28 -16.73
C PHE A 287 11.33 4.82 -18.14
N CYS A 288 10.76 6.01 -18.30
CA CYS A 288 10.68 6.67 -19.60
C CYS A 288 11.93 7.54 -19.84
N ASP A 289 12.74 7.23 -20.87
CA ASP A 289 13.98 7.97 -21.18
C ASP A 289 13.77 9.31 -21.90
N ALA A 290 12.51 9.68 -22.19
CA ALA A 290 12.11 10.92 -22.84
C ALA A 290 12.56 12.16 -22.07
N ASN A 291 12.85 13.28 -22.74
CA ASN A 291 12.77 14.61 -22.10
C ASN A 291 11.29 15.08 -22.05
N PRO A 292 10.93 16.07 -21.21
CA PRO A 292 9.54 16.55 -21.12
C PRO A 292 8.91 16.99 -22.44
N ASP A 293 9.72 17.41 -23.43
CA ASP A 293 9.27 17.88 -24.73
C ASP A 293 9.51 16.88 -25.88
N ASP A 294 10.09 15.72 -25.58
CA ASP A 294 10.50 14.71 -26.57
C ASP A 294 9.72 13.40 -26.37
N LEU A 295 9.63 12.61 -27.43
CA LEU A 295 9.22 11.21 -27.33
C LEU A 295 10.44 10.37 -26.92
N GLY A 296 10.27 9.53 -25.91
CA GLY A 296 11.28 8.55 -25.48
C GLY A 296 10.76 7.13 -25.59
N LEU A 297 11.47 6.23 -24.93
CA LEU A 297 11.21 4.81 -24.85
C LEU A 297 11.22 4.35 -23.39
N CYS A 298 10.40 3.34 -23.09
CA CYS A 298 10.48 2.63 -21.82
C CYS A 298 11.76 1.79 -21.78
N ARG A 299 12.61 2.04 -20.78
CA ARG A 299 13.92 1.40 -20.61
C ARG A 299 14.05 0.77 -19.21
N PRO A 300 14.92 -0.23 -19.04
CA PRO A 300 15.31 -0.69 -17.72
C PRO A 300 15.85 0.47 -16.88
N ARG A 301 15.54 0.48 -15.58
CA ARG A 301 16.02 1.50 -14.64
C ARG A 301 17.55 1.63 -14.64
N ARG A 302 18.02 2.83 -14.35
CA ARG A 302 19.40 3.31 -14.47
C ARG A 302 20.31 2.74 -13.39
N GLU A 303 21.49 2.29 -13.77
CA GLU A 303 22.49 1.75 -12.86
C GLU A 303 23.17 2.83 -12.01
N GLU A 304 23.94 2.39 -11.00
CA GLU A 304 24.70 3.29 -10.14
C GLU A 304 25.60 4.23 -10.97
N ARG A 305 25.63 5.51 -10.59
CA ARG A 305 26.38 6.61 -11.21
C ARG A 305 25.84 7.09 -12.56
N GLN A 306 24.72 6.59 -13.05
CA GLN A 306 24.05 7.14 -14.22
C GLN A 306 23.23 8.39 -13.84
N GLU A 307 23.10 9.33 -14.78
CA GLU A 307 22.31 10.54 -14.60
C GLU A 307 20.82 10.23 -14.49
N CYS A 308 20.12 10.86 -13.56
CA CYS A 308 18.71 10.61 -13.31
C CYS A 308 17.94 11.92 -13.07
N ARG A 309 16.62 11.87 -13.22
CA ARG A 309 15.72 12.97 -12.88
C ARG A 309 14.97 12.73 -11.58
N LEU A 310 14.60 11.48 -11.34
CA LEU A 310 13.72 11.04 -10.26
C LEU A 310 14.23 9.72 -9.70
N ASP A 311 13.86 9.41 -8.46
CA ASP A 311 14.20 8.14 -7.82
C ASP A 311 13.65 6.93 -8.58
N SER A 312 12.50 7.07 -9.25
CA SER A 312 11.88 6.00 -10.06
C SER A 312 12.70 5.63 -11.30
N GLU A 313 13.64 6.48 -11.73
CA GLU A 313 14.52 6.16 -12.85
C GLU A 313 15.70 5.27 -12.44
N CYS A 314 16.05 5.23 -11.16
CA CYS A 314 17.21 4.51 -10.69
C CYS A 314 16.87 3.04 -10.38
N ALA A 315 17.83 2.15 -10.66
CA ALA A 315 17.73 0.73 -10.39
C ALA A 315 17.56 0.43 -8.90
N GLU A 316 17.34 -0.82 -8.56
CA GLU A 316 17.08 -1.26 -7.19
C GLU A 316 18.16 -0.78 -6.19
N GLY A 317 17.73 -0.34 -5.01
CA GLY A 317 18.61 0.15 -3.94
C GLY A 317 19.25 1.52 -4.21
N LEU A 318 18.94 2.15 -5.34
CA LEU A 318 19.46 3.45 -5.73
C LEU A 318 18.41 4.55 -5.59
N LEU A 319 18.89 5.77 -5.34
CA LEU A 319 18.12 7.01 -5.26
C LEU A 319 18.76 8.06 -6.15
N CYS A 320 17.96 8.99 -6.66
CA CYS A 320 18.41 10.05 -7.54
C CYS A 320 18.90 11.26 -6.73
N LYS A 321 20.21 11.34 -6.53
CA LYS A 321 20.82 12.39 -5.71
C LYS A 321 21.11 13.66 -6.52
N ASP A 322 20.92 14.83 -5.91
CA ASP A 322 21.24 16.17 -6.45
C ASP A 322 20.40 16.61 -7.67
N ALA A 323 19.34 15.88 -8.02
CA ALA A 323 18.41 16.29 -9.07
C ALA A 323 17.69 17.59 -8.64
N ARG A 324 17.72 18.60 -9.51
CA ARG A 324 16.98 19.87 -9.35
C ARG A 324 16.35 20.24 -10.68
N LEU A 325 15.17 19.68 -10.92
CA LEU A 325 14.48 19.78 -12.21
C LEU A 325 14.07 21.22 -12.54
N GLU A 326 13.84 22.08 -11.53
CA GLU A 326 13.44 23.48 -11.74
C GLU A 326 14.56 24.29 -12.42
N VAL A 327 15.82 23.94 -12.14
CA VAL A 327 17.01 24.55 -12.76
C VAL A 327 17.62 23.67 -13.85
N GLY A 328 16.91 22.61 -14.26
CA GLY A 328 17.35 21.69 -15.31
C GLY A 328 18.59 20.87 -14.94
N ARG A 329 18.90 20.70 -13.66
CA ARG A 329 20.04 19.89 -13.21
C ARG A 329 19.60 18.45 -12.99
N LEU A 330 20.24 17.53 -13.72
CA LEU A 330 20.10 16.10 -13.48
C LEU A 330 20.86 15.69 -12.23
N GLY A 331 20.31 14.72 -11.52
CA GLY A 331 20.96 14.03 -10.43
C GLY A 331 21.76 12.84 -10.91
N VAL A 332 22.23 12.03 -9.97
CA VAL A 332 22.96 10.78 -10.23
C VAL A 332 22.40 9.67 -9.34
N CYS A 333 22.19 8.48 -9.91
CA CYS A 333 21.77 7.32 -9.15
C CYS A 333 22.88 6.89 -8.19
N VAL A 334 22.61 6.91 -6.90
CA VAL A 334 23.55 6.49 -5.84
C VAL A 334 22.88 5.53 -4.89
N LYS A 335 23.65 4.69 -4.23
CA LYS A 335 23.11 3.80 -3.18
C LYS A 335 22.47 4.63 -2.08
N ALA A 336 21.28 4.19 -1.66
CA ALA A 336 20.68 4.68 -0.43
C ALA A 336 21.61 4.39 0.76
N VAL A 337 21.52 5.23 1.79
CA VAL A 337 22.24 5.04 3.06
C VAL A 337 21.78 3.73 3.70
N ALA A 338 22.68 2.85 4.14
CA ALA A 338 22.23 1.57 4.69
C ALA A 338 21.42 1.78 5.99
N PRO A 339 20.49 0.87 6.35
CA PRO A 339 19.83 0.91 7.64
C PRO A 339 20.85 1.00 8.79
N GLY A 340 20.66 1.96 9.69
CA GLY A 340 21.57 2.27 10.81
C GLY A 340 22.75 3.18 10.47
N GLU A 341 22.97 3.54 9.20
CA GLU A 341 23.99 4.52 8.83
C GLU A 341 23.49 5.97 8.96
N ALA A 342 24.43 6.91 8.98
CA ALA A 342 24.16 8.33 9.16
C ALA A 342 23.46 8.94 7.93
N CYS A 343 22.41 9.71 8.18
CA CYS A 343 21.58 10.35 7.18
C CYS A 343 21.50 11.87 7.35
N ASP A 344 20.94 12.55 6.36
CA ASP A 344 20.74 14.00 6.30
C ASP A 344 19.51 14.26 5.43
N TYR A 345 18.61 15.14 5.90
CA TYR A 345 17.36 15.50 5.22
C TYR A 345 17.54 16.08 3.81
N GLU A 346 18.72 16.60 3.48
CA GLU A 346 19.04 17.24 2.20
C GLU A 346 19.79 16.31 1.22
N ASN A 347 20.79 15.54 1.67
CA ASN A 347 21.73 14.87 0.75
C ASN A 347 21.96 13.38 1.00
N LEU A 348 21.47 12.82 2.11
CA LEU A 348 21.69 11.42 2.52
C LEU A 348 20.34 10.81 2.89
N ILE A 349 19.64 10.37 1.85
CA ILE A 349 18.28 9.88 1.93
C ILE A 349 18.31 8.40 2.34
N CYS A 350 17.47 8.06 3.31
CA CYS A 350 17.28 6.68 3.74
C CYS A 350 16.55 5.88 2.67
N PRO A 351 16.78 4.56 2.61
CA PRO A 351 15.98 3.68 1.78
C PRO A 351 14.50 3.82 2.16
N GLN A 352 13.61 3.54 1.21
CA GLN A 352 12.18 3.53 1.49
C GLN A 352 11.85 2.53 2.62
N GLY A 353 10.77 2.81 3.36
CA GLY A 353 10.46 2.10 4.61
C GLY A 353 11.34 2.49 5.80
N HIS A 354 12.32 3.37 5.61
CA HIS A 354 13.12 3.99 6.66
C HIS A 354 12.94 5.50 6.64
N ALA A 355 13.12 6.13 7.79
CA ALA A 355 13.15 7.58 7.90
C ALA A 355 14.39 8.04 8.64
N CYS A 356 14.86 9.22 8.27
CA CYS A 356 16.00 9.85 8.88
C CYS A 356 15.59 10.40 10.26
N ALA A 357 16.06 9.74 11.32
CA ALA A 357 15.62 9.97 12.70
C ALA A 357 16.75 10.50 13.57
N VAL A 358 16.44 11.46 14.44
CA VAL A 358 17.41 12.05 15.38
C VAL A 358 17.71 11.08 16.52
N THR A 359 18.98 10.75 16.69
CA THR A 359 19.51 9.88 17.77
C THR A 359 20.59 10.61 18.57
N GLU A 360 21.10 10.00 19.65
CA GLU A 360 22.24 10.56 20.41
C GLU A 360 23.53 10.59 19.59
N SER A 361 23.65 9.72 18.58
CA SER A 361 24.81 9.62 17.69
C SER A 361 24.66 10.46 16.42
N GLY A 362 23.59 11.27 16.32
CA GLY A 362 23.25 12.05 15.12
C GLY A 362 22.01 11.53 14.42
N LEU A 363 21.81 11.94 13.17
CA LEU A 363 20.73 11.47 12.32
C LEU A 363 21.07 10.09 11.75
N LEU A 364 20.23 9.08 11.98
CA LEU A 364 20.41 7.71 11.46
C LEU A 364 19.19 7.26 10.65
N CYS A 365 19.41 6.41 9.66
CA CYS A 365 18.33 5.72 8.95
C CYS A 365 17.75 4.61 9.81
N LEU A 366 16.57 4.85 10.40
CA LEU A 366 15.86 3.87 11.21
C LEU A 366 14.61 3.38 10.48
N PRO A 367 14.22 2.10 10.65
CA PRO A 367 12.99 1.58 10.06
C PRO A 367 11.77 2.33 10.59
N ILE A 368 10.74 2.45 9.76
CA ILE A 368 9.47 3.07 10.15
C ILE A 368 8.62 2.00 10.87
N ALA A 369 8.31 2.23 12.13
CA ALA A 369 7.44 1.41 12.95
C ALA A 369 6.01 1.97 13.01
N ARG A 370 5.05 1.08 13.19
CA ARG A 370 3.61 1.38 13.19
C ARG A 370 3.05 1.35 14.59
N GLU A 371 1.83 1.87 14.74
CA GLU A 371 1.09 1.71 15.99
C GLU A 371 1.13 0.27 16.50
N GLY A 372 1.46 0.10 17.78
CA GLY A 372 1.67 -1.17 18.48
C GLY A 372 3.12 -1.70 18.45
N GLU A 373 3.94 -1.30 17.48
CA GLU A 373 5.30 -1.84 17.29
C GLU A 373 6.34 -1.16 18.18
N PRO A 374 7.45 -1.85 18.50
CA PRO A 374 8.55 -1.27 19.27
C PRO A 374 9.15 -0.05 18.56
N CYS A 375 9.51 0.96 19.35
CA CYS A 375 10.20 2.16 18.89
C CYS A 375 11.22 2.66 19.89
N GLY A 376 12.11 3.54 19.42
CA GLY A 376 13.16 4.09 20.27
C GLY A 376 14.32 4.63 19.50
N ARG A 377 15.23 5.30 20.21
CA ARG A 377 16.34 6.08 19.65
C ARG A 377 17.25 5.30 18.69
N LEU A 378 17.28 3.97 18.76
CA LEU A 378 18.15 3.12 17.95
C LEU A 378 17.42 1.94 17.30
N SER A 379 16.09 1.82 17.48
CA SER A 379 15.34 0.67 16.97
C SER A 379 14.52 1.02 15.73
N SER A 380 13.67 2.04 15.83
CA SER A 380 12.76 2.47 14.76
C SER A 380 12.18 3.86 15.07
N THR A 381 11.65 4.51 14.04
CA THR A 381 10.88 5.75 14.16
C THR A 381 9.43 5.50 13.79
N CYS A 382 8.49 6.15 14.47
CA CYS A 382 7.07 5.93 14.17
C CYS A 382 6.64 6.57 12.85
N ASP A 383 5.69 5.94 12.16
CA ASP A 383 5.06 6.47 10.95
C ASP A 383 4.36 7.81 11.22
N THR A 384 4.16 8.57 10.15
CA THR A 384 3.39 9.79 10.05
C THR A 384 2.01 9.61 10.69
N GLY A 385 1.80 10.20 11.87
CA GLY A 385 0.57 10.03 12.64
C GLY A 385 0.73 9.26 13.96
N SER A 386 1.92 8.74 14.24
CA SER A 386 2.27 8.05 15.50
C SER A 386 3.44 8.73 16.23
N ARG A 387 3.59 8.46 17.53
CA ARG A 387 4.69 8.92 18.39
C ARG A 387 5.25 7.77 19.20
N CYS A 388 6.54 7.84 19.47
CA CYS A 388 7.21 6.85 20.30
C CYS A 388 7.01 7.16 21.78
N VAL A 389 6.25 6.31 22.48
CA VAL A 389 5.89 6.47 23.89
C VAL A 389 6.08 5.14 24.59
N GLY A 390 6.84 5.12 25.69
CA GLY A 390 7.09 3.87 26.42
C GLY A 390 7.76 2.79 25.57
N GLN A 391 8.60 3.18 24.60
CA GLN A 391 9.23 2.29 23.61
C GLN A 391 8.26 1.57 22.66
N ARG A 392 7.04 2.08 22.50
CA ARG A 392 6.13 1.64 21.43
C ARG A 392 5.57 2.81 20.65
N CYS A 393 5.39 2.59 19.36
CA CYS A 393 4.66 3.52 18.54
C CYS A 393 3.21 3.44 18.94
N ILE A 394 2.67 4.57 19.36
CA ILE A 394 1.24 4.75 19.59
C ILE A 394 0.80 5.87 18.65
N SER A 395 -0.46 5.87 18.24
CA SER A 395 -1.00 7.02 17.51
C SER A 395 -0.65 8.34 18.26
N ILE A 396 -0.43 9.46 17.55
CA ILE A 396 -0.23 10.80 18.15
C ILE A 396 -1.30 11.11 19.19
N GLU A 397 -2.43 10.45 19.01
CA GLU A 397 -3.69 10.56 19.70
C GLU A 397 -3.62 9.92 21.08
N ALA A 398 -3.18 8.66 21.14
CA ALA A 398 -2.81 8.00 22.39
C ALA A 398 -1.62 8.70 23.09
N ALA A 399 -0.74 9.37 22.34
CA ALA A 399 0.35 10.17 22.91
C ALA A 399 -0.08 11.50 23.53
N LEU A 400 -1.26 12.03 23.15
CA LEU A 400 -1.86 13.23 23.75
C LEU A 400 -2.65 12.91 25.04
N CYS A 401 -2.74 11.64 25.40
CA CYS A 401 -3.32 11.15 26.65
C CYS A 401 -2.31 11.14 27.83
N GLN A 402 -1.17 11.83 27.68
CA GLN A 402 -0.15 12.06 28.71
C GLN A 402 -0.10 13.55 29.05
#